data_AF-A0A1Y2G8T6-F1
#
_entry.id   AF-A0A1Y2G8T6-F1
#
_cell.length_a   1.000
_cell.length_b   1.000
_cell.length_c   1.000
_cell.angle_alpha   90.00
_cell.angle_beta   90.00
_cell.angle_gamma   90.00
#
_symmetry.space_group_name_H-M   'P 1'
#
loop_
_entity.id
_entity.type
_entity.pdbx_description
1 polymer ?
#
loop_
_entity_poly.entity_id
_entity_poly.type
_entity_poly.pdbx_seq_one_letter_code
_entity_poly.pdbx_strand_id
1 'polypeptide(L)'
;MEDVFSEAQVRSWSEVRIKTWENRRTNTEGFYYRFVDPTEGQQNGPWSSKSIREFMARLEEWKARGIRIGTSWGVFSMSVSHKAGYQCSSYYRKLLETKKLTDPAYAWEGGKLVMISKGSGGEMAISGLSERWNTDEVKEIEANVNRWIKEYHSNVG
;
A
#
# COMPACT_ATOMS: atom_id res chain seq x y z
N MET A 1 -0.10 -6.31 15.60
CA MET A 1 0.03 -5.52 14.37
C MET A 1 0.88 -4.31 14.72
N GLU A 2 1.70 -3.82 13.80
CA GLU A 2 2.56 -2.67 14.07
C GLU A 2 1.75 -1.38 13.92
N ASP A 3 1.72 -0.55 14.96
CA ASP A 3 1.23 0.81 14.83
C ASP A 3 2.34 1.69 14.23
N VAL A 4 2.34 1.75 12.90
CA VAL A 4 3.32 2.52 12.11
C VAL A 4 3.23 4.02 12.36
N PHE A 5 2.16 4.51 12.99
CA PHE A 5 1.93 5.91 13.29
C PHE A 5 2.20 6.27 14.76
N SER A 6 2.70 5.33 15.56
CA SER A 6 3.18 5.61 16.92
C SER A 6 4.43 6.50 16.91
N GLU A 7 4.64 7.28 17.97
CA GLU A 7 5.80 8.18 18.12
C GLU A 7 7.14 7.49 17.86
N ALA A 8 7.34 6.32 18.48
CA ALA A 8 8.56 5.53 18.34
C ALA A 8 8.81 5.13 16.88
N GLN A 9 7.75 4.78 16.14
CA GLN A 9 7.85 4.45 14.72
C GLN A 9 8.14 5.70 13.89
N VAL A 10 7.39 6.79 14.10
CA VAL A 10 7.56 8.05 13.37
C VAL A 10 8.97 8.61 13.56
N ARG A 11 9.55 8.52 14.76
CA ARG A 11 10.94 8.91 15.02
C ARG A 11 11.96 8.16 14.17
N SER A 12 11.66 6.92 13.80
CA SER A 12 12.52 6.07 12.96
C SER A 12 12.17 6.12 11.47
N TRP A 13 11.18 6.92 11.06
CA TRP A 13 10.81 7.02 9.65
C TRP A 13 11.94 7.54 8.79
N SER A 14 12.13 6.92 7.63
CA SER A 14 13.04 7.42 6.60
C SER A 14 12.47 8.65 5.91
N GLU A 15 13.32 9.42 5.22
CA GLU A 15 12.90 10.55 4.39
C GLU A 15 11.80 10.18 3.38
N VAL A 16 11.85 8.96 2.84
CA VAL A 16 10.83 8.48 1.89
C VAL A 16 9.47 8.31 2.58
N ARG A 17 9.44 7.81 3.82
CA ARG A 17 8.20 7.70 4.60
C ARG A 17 7.66 9.08 4.97
N ILE A 18 8.52 10.01 5.36
CA ILE A 18 8.16 11.40 5.68
C ILE A 18 7.56 12.09 4.45
N LYS A 19 8.26 12.07 3.31
CA LYS A 19 7.74 12.63 2.05
C LYS A 19 6.44 11.97 1.61
N THR A 20 6.31 10.67 1.82
CA THR A 20 5.06 9.95 1.51
C THR A 20 3.92 10.42 2.41
N TRP A 21 4.18 10.61 3.70
CA TRP A 21 3.22 11.16 4.64
C TRP A 21 2.83 12.58 4.25
N GLU A 22 3.78 13.48 3.99
CA GLU A 22 3.53 14.88 3.61
C GLU A 22 2.66 14.99 2.33
N ASN A 23 2.89 14.11 1.36
CA ASN A 23 2.15 14.09 0.09
C ASN A 23 0.88 13.24 0.11
N ARG A 24 0.47 12.67 1.26
CA ARG A 24 -0.65 11.70 1.35
C ARG A 24 -1.96 12.16 0.70
N ARG A 25 -2.25 13.47 0.74
CA ARG A 25 -3.48 14.07 0.19
C ARG A 25 -3.42 14.32 -1.32
N THR A 26 -2.23 14.48 -1.89
CA THR A 26 -2.00 14.72 -3.33
C THR A 26 -1.55 13.46 -4.07
N ASN A 27 -0.96 12.50 -3.35
CA ASN A 27 -0.50 11.21 -3.87
C ASN A 27 -0.99 10.06 -2.99
N THR A 28 -2.29 9.78 -3.09
CA THR A 28 -2.96 8.69 -2.38
C THR A 28 -2.38 7.31 -2.71
N GLU A 29 -2.04 7.06 -3.98
CA GLU A 29 -1.39 5.81 -4.39
C GLU A 29 -0.07 5.63 -3.65
N GLY A 30 0.76 6.67 -3.61
CA GLY A 30 2.05 6.64 -2.90
C GLY A 30 1.87 6.40 -1.40
N PHE A 31 0.85 6.99 -0.78
CA PHE A 31 0.52 6.76 0.63
C PHE A 31 0.19 5.30 0.89
N TYR A 32 -0.85 4.76 0.25
CA TYR A 32 -1.29 3.37 0.49
C TYR A 32 -0.29 2.34 -0.03
N TYR A 33 0.58 2.72 -0.97
CA TYR A 33 1.69 1.86 -1.35
C TYR A 33 2.61 1.55 -0.17
N ARG A 34 2.75 2.46 0.81
CA ARG A 34 3.68 2.34 1.94
C ARG A 34 3.02 2.13 3.29
N PHE A 35 1.81 2.66 3.45
CA PHE A 35 1.08 2.71 4.70
C PHE A 35 -0.30 2.07 4.55
N VAL A 36 -0.89 1.74 5.69
CA VAL A 36 -2.31 1.41 5.81
C VAL A 36 -3.06 2.62 6.35
N ASP A 37 -4.38 2.54 6.50
CA ASP A 37 -5.10 3.61 7.16
C ASP A 37 -4.61 3.78 8.61
N PRO A 38 -4.57 5.02 9.13
CA PRO A 38 -4.40 5.23 10.56
C PRO A 38 -5.46 4.41 11.33
N THR A 39 -5.10 3.91 12.52
CA THR A 39 -5.87 2.96 13.36
C THR A 39 -5.91 1.50 12.89
N GLU A 40 -5.54 1.19 11.64
CA GLU A 40 -5.64 -0.19 11.15
C GLU A 40 -4.51 -1.09 11.69
N GLY A 41 -3.31 -0.52 11.84
CA GLY A 41 -2.10 -1.26 12.18
C GLY A 41 -1.60 -2.12 11.03
N GLN A 42 -0.34 -1.96 10.66
CA GLN A 42 0.27 -2.69 9.55
C GLN A 42 0.71 -4.09 10.00
N GLN A 43 0.36 -5.12 9.24
CA GLN A 43 0.81 -6.48 9.51
C GLN A 43 2.04 -6.82 8.67
N ASN A 44 3.20 -6.77 9.31
CA ASN A 44 4.43 -7.35 8.75
C ASN A 44 4.44 -8.88 8.95
N GLY A 45 5.11 -9.60 8.04
CA GLY A 45 5.22 -11.06 8.10
C GLY A 45 4.08 -11.82 7.39
N PRO A 46 3.73 -13.03 7.87
CA PRO A 46 2.81 -13.93 7.17
C PRO A 46 1.45 -13.30 6.84
N TRP A 47 0.85 -13.77 5.75
CA TRP A 47 -0.49 -13.37 5.34
C TRP A 47 -1.54 -14.19 6.09
N SER A 48 -2.50 -13.52 6.72
CA SER A 48 -3.64 -14.18 7.36
C SER A 48 -4.61 -14.74 6.32
N SER A 49 -5.40 -15.75 6.68
CA SER A 49 -6.46 -16.27 5.80
C SER A 49 -7.48 -15.18 5.41
N LYS A 50 -7.71 -14.19 6.27
CA LYS A 50 -8.58 -13.04 5.98
C LYS A 50 -7.98 -12.17 4.86
N SER A 51 -6.74 -11.70 5.03
CA SER A 51 -6.08 -10.84 4.04
C SER A 51 -5.87 -11.56 2.70
N ILE A 52 -5.66 -12.88 2.69
CA ILE A 52 -5.60 -13.68 1.45
C ILE A 52 -6.95 -13.65 0.73
N ARG A 53 -8.07 -13.85 1.44
CA ARG A 53 -9.41 -13.78 0.84
C ARG A 53 -9.71 -12.40 0.28
N GLU A 54 -9.39 -11.35 1.03
CA GLU A 54 -9.58 -9.95 0.60
C GLU A 54 -8.74 -9.63 -0.64
N PHE A 55 -7.48 -10.06 -0.67
CA PHE A 55 -6.60 -9.91 -1.83
C PHE A 55 -7.18 -10.59 -3.08
N MET A 56 -7.63 -11.85 -2.95
CA MET A 56 -8.19 -12.57 -4.09
C MET A 56 -9.51 -11.95 -4.57
N ALA A 57 -10.38 -11.53 -3.64
CA ALA A 57 -11.61 -10.84 -3.99
C ALA A 57 -11.34 -9.53 -4.74
N ARG A 58 -10.37 -8.73 -4.28
CA ARG A 58 -9.96 -7.49 -4.93
C ARG A 58 -9.34 -7.73 -6.31
N LEU A 59 -8.55 -8.79 -6.46
CA LEU A 59 -7.97 -9.19 -7.74
C LEU A 59 -9.05 -9.54 -8.77
N GLU A 60 -10.05 -10.33 -8.37
CA GLU A 60 -11.16 -10.70 -9.25
C GLU A 60 -12.05 -9.50 -9.60
N GLU A 61 -12.29 -8.58 -8.65
CA GLU A 61 -12.99 -7.32 -8.91
C GLU A 61 -12.28 -6.50 -10.01
N TRP A 62 -10.96 -6.35 -9.91
CA TRP A 62 -10.20 -5.57 -10.89
C TRP A 62 -10.22 -6.21 -12.27
N LYS A 63 -10.04 -7.53 -12.34
CA LYS A 63 -10.16 -8.29 -13.59
C LYS A 63 -11.55 -8.11 -14.21
N ALA A 64 -12.62 -8.25 -13.42
CA ALA A 64 -13.99 -8.10 -13.89
C ALA A 64 -14.28 -6.69 -14.43
N ARG A 65 -13.60 -5.67 -13.90
CA ARG A 65 -13.71 -4.28 -14.33
C ARG A 65 -12.73 -3.91 -15.46
N GLY A 66 -11.94 -4.85 -15.98
CA GLY A 66 -10.91 -4.58 -16.99
C GLY A 66 -9.80 -3.63 -16.50
N ILE A 67 -9.59 -3.57 -15.18
CA ILE A 67 -8.57 -2.74 -14.56
C ILE A 67 -7.25 -3.49 -14.59
N ARG A 68 -6.21 -2.74 -14.95
CA ARG A 68 -4.87 -3.30 -15.07
C ARG A 68 -4.31 -3.69 -13.69
N ILE A 69 -3.84 -4.93 -13.57
CA ILE A 69 -3.08 -5.39 -12.41
C ILE A 69 -1.60 -4.99 -12.58
N GLY A 70 -0.94 -4.60 -11.50
CA GLY A 70 0.51 -4.37 -11.50
C GLY A 70 0.96 -2.91 -11.47
N THR A 71 0.07 -1.93 -11.59
CA THR A 71 0.43 -0.50 -11.67
C THR A 71 0.00 0.35 -10.48
N SER A 72 -1.10 0.00 -9.81
CA SER A 72 -1.73 0.84 -8.77
C SER A 72 -1.90 0.08 -7.46
N TRP A 73 -0.79 -0.34 -6.86
CA TRP A 73 -0.81 -1.27 -5.73
C TRP A 73 -1.28 -0.66 -4.41
N GLY A 74 -1.12 0.65 -4.19
CA GLY A 74 -1.70 1.34 -3.03
C GLY A 74 -3.22 1.40 -3.12
N VAL A 75 -3.76 1.79 -4.26
CA VAL A 75 -5.20 1.76 -4.61
C VAL A 75 -5.75 0.34 -4.48
N PHE A 76 -4.97 -0.66 -4.89
CA PHE A 76 -5.34 -2.06 -4.70
C PHE A 76 -5.45 -2.40 -3.22
N SER A 77 -4.45 -2.00 -2.42
CA SER A 77 -4.33 -2.42 -1.02
C SER A 77 -5.34 -1.80 -0.08
N MET A 78 -6.01 -0.71 -0.45
CA MET A 78 -7.10 -0.12 0.35
C MET A 78 -8.24 -1.11 0.68
N SER A 79 -8.39 -2.20 -0.09
CA SER A 79 -9.39 -3.25 0.16
C SER A 79 -8.79 -4.51 0.79
N VAL A 80 -7.54 -4.48 1.25
CA VAL A 80 -6.82 -5.62 1.84
C VAL A 80 -6.33 -5.25 3.22
N SER A 81 -6.99 -5.78 4.25
CA SER A 81 -6.78 -5.34 5.63
C SER A 81 -5.33 -5.57 6.07
N HIS A 82 -4.76 -4.58 6.73
CA HIS A 82 -3.44 -4.56 7.35
C HIS A 82 -2.26 -4.72 6.38
N LYS A 83 -2.48 -4.57 5.07
CA LYS A 83 -1.44 -4.73 4.05
C LYS A 83 -1.30 -3.46 3.22
N ALA A 84 -0.08 -2.95 3.11
CA ALA A 84 0.26 -1.85 2.21
C ALA A 84 0.48 -2.37 0.77
N GLY A 85 0.48 -1.46 -0.21
CA GLY A 85 0.59 -1.81 -1.63
C GLY A 85 1.87 -2.55 -1.99
N TYR A 86 3.03 -2.21 -1.39
CA TYR A 86 4.27 -2.96 -1.64
C TYR A 86 4.14 -4.44 -1.23
N GLN A 87 3.35 -4.73 -0.18
CA GLN A 87 3.09 -6.08 0.27
C GLN A 87 2.17 -6.81 -0.71
N CYS A 88 1.14 -6.14 -1.22
CA CYS A 88 0.25 -6.68 -2.24
C CYS A 88 1.01 -6.99 -3.54
N SER A 89 1.85 -6.08 -4.01
CA SER A 89 2.72 -6.27 -5.18
C SER A 89 3.63 -7.48 -5.02
N SER A 90 4.29 -7.57 -3.86
CA SER A 90 5.20 -8.68 -3.54
C SER A 90 4.46 -10.02 -3.43
N TYR A 91 3.26 -10.03 -2.84
CA TYR A 91 2.43 -11.22 -2.74
C TYR A 91 1.93 -11.68 -4.12
N TYR A 92 1.49 -10.75 -4.97
CA TYR A 92 1.13 -11.06 -6.35
C TYR A 92 2.26 -11.72 -7.12
N ARG A 93 3.47 -11.14 -7.06
CA ARG A 93 4.66 -11.71 -7.69
C ARG A 93 4.95 -13.11 -7.18
N LYS A 94 4.83 -13.36 -5.87
CA LYS A 94 4.98 -14.70 -5.29
C LYS A 94 3.94 -15.69 -5.83
N LEU A 95 2.70 -15.26 -6.06
CA LEU A 95 1.67 -16.13 -6.65
C LEU A 95 2.01 -16.51 -8.10
N LEU A 96 2.57 -15.59 -8.88
CA LEU A 96 3.08 -15.86 -10.22
C LEU A 96 4.29 -16.81 -10.18
N GLU A 97 5.26 -16.55 -9.31
CA GLU A 97 6.46 -17.37 -9.14
C GLU A 97 6.12 -18.81 -8.75
N THR A 98 5.14 -18.98 -7.87
CA THR A 98 4.66 -20.29 -7.41
C THR A 98 3.61 -20.92 -8.34
N LYS A 99 3.34 -20.32 -9.51
CA LYS A 99 2.35 -20.78 -10.50
C LYS A 99 0.93 -20.94 -9.95
N LYS A 100 0.61 -20.25 -8.86
CA LYS A 100 -0.77 -20.15 -8.32
C LYS A 100 -1.62 -19.17 -9.10
N LEU A 101 -0.96 -18.23 -9.80
CA LEU A 101 -1.55 -17.34 -10.78
C LEU A 101 -0.71 -17.36 -12.05
N THR A 102 -1.34 -17.01 -13.16
CA THR A 102 -0.69 -16.76 -14.44
C THR A 102 -1.07 -15.37 -14.91
N ASP A 103 -0.11 -14.63 -15.43
CA ASP A 103 -0.31 -13.29 -15.97
C ASP A 103 0.56 -13.12 -17.23
N PRO A 104 -0.04 -12.99 -18.42
CA PRO A 104 0.69 -12.80 -19.67
C PRO A 104 1.56 -11.53 -19.70
N ALA A 105 1.32 -10.57 -18.80
CA ALA A 105 2.17 -9.39 -18.67
C ALA A 105 3.53 -9.68 -18.04
N TYR A 106 3.74 -10.89 -17.49
CA TYR A 106 4.98 -11.31 -16.85
C TYR A 106 5.59 -12.53 -17.55
N ALA A 107 6.92 -12.53 -17.66
CA ALA A 107 7.69 -13.66 -18.14
C ALA A 107 8.96 -13.85 -17.32
N TRP A 108 9.57 -15.03 -17.46
CA TRP A 108 10.85 -15.34 -16.84
C TRP A 108 11.99 -14.94 -17.79
N GLU A 109 12.80 -13.98 -17.38
CA GLU A 109 14.01 -13.57 -18.09
C GLU A 109 15.21 -13.69 -17.16
N GLY A 110 16.23 -14.45 -17.56
CA GLY A 110 17.46 -14.61 -16.77
C GLY A 110 17.22 -15.12 -15.34
N GLY A 111 16.21 -15.98 -15.13
CA GLY A 111 15.85 -16.50 -13.80
C GLY A 111 15.10 -15.52 -12.90
N LYS A 112 14.65 -14.37 -13.41
CA LYS A 112 13.82 -13.40 -12.70
C LYS A 112 12.48 -13.23 -13.40
N LEU A 113 11.41 -13.14 -12.62
CA LEU A 113 10.10 -12.78 -13.15
C LEU A 113 10.09 -11.27 -13.46
N VAL A 114 9.96 -10.90 -14.73
CA VAL A 114 9.93 -9.51 -15.18
C VAL A 114 8.60 -9.20 -15.84
N MET A 115 8.14 -7.96 -15.74
CA MET A 115 6.96 -7.50 -16.47
C MET A 115 7.40 -7.16 -17.90
N ILE A 116 6.94 -7.95 -18.88
CA ILE A 116 7.31 -7.83 -20.29
C ILE A 116 6.31 -7.00 -21.11
N SER A 117 5.08 -6.86 -20.62
CA SER A 117 4.10 -6.00 -21.26
C SER A 117 3.42 -5.13 -20.22
N LYS A 118 3.20 -3.87 -20.62
CA LYS A 118 2.28 -3.03 -19.89
C LYS A 118 0.87 -3.46 -20.29
N GLY A 119 0.23 -4.30 -19.48
CA GLY A 119 -1.11 -4.82 -19.76
C GLY A 119 -2.08 -3.73 -20.22
N SER A 120 -2.96 -4.07 -21.17
CA SER A 120 -4.04 -3.19 -21.61
C SER A 120 -5.17 -3.22 -20.58
N GLY A 121 -5.38 -2.12 -19.87
CA GLY A 121 -6.44 -2.01 -18.87
C GLY A 121 -6.54 -0.61 -18.33
N GLY A 122 -7.72 -0.25 -17.83
CA GLY A 122 -7.96 1.05 -17.21
C GLY A 122 -7.19 1.20 -15.90
N GLU A 123 -6.97 2.44 -15.49
CA GLU A 123 -6.53 2.75 -14.13
C GLU A 123 -7.75 2.93 -13.24
N MET A 124 -7.67 2.44 -12.00
CA MET A 124 -8.69 2.74 -11.00
C MET A 124 -8.53 4.19 -10.55
N ALA A 125 -9.49 5.04 -10.88
CA ALA A 125 -9.58 6.37 -10.29
C ALA A 125 -10.12 6.25 -8.85
N ILE A 126 -9.37 6.75 -7.87
CA ILE A 126 -9.89 7.01 -6.53
C ILE A 126 -9.78 8.50 -6.23
N SER A 127 -10.82 9.05 -5.62
CA SER A 127 -10.85 10.42 -5.10
C SER A 127 -10.30 10.47 -3.67
N GLY A 128 -8.98 10.33 -3.52
CA GLY A 128 -8.30 10.64 -2.26
C GLY A 128 -8.29 9.53 -1.21
N LEU A 129 -7.96 9.93 0.01
CA LEU A 129 -7.83 9.06 1.19
C LEU A 129 -9.20 8.47 1.59
N SER A 130 -9.19 7.36 2.34
CA SER A 130 -10.42 6.71 2.79
C SER A 130 -11.24 7.61 3.72
N GLU A 131 -12.52 7.30 3.88
CA GLU A 131 -13.42 8.03 4.79
C GLU A 131 -12.97 8.01 6.25
N ARG A 132 -12.12 7.05 6.64
CA ARG A 132 -11.55 6.97 8.00
C ARG A 132 -10.78 8.23 8.37
N TRP A 133 -10.22 8.93 7.38
CA TRP A 133 -9.50 10.19 7.59
C TRP A 133 -10.36 11.33 8.12
N ASN A 134 -11.69 11.18 8.10
CA ASN A 134 -12.61 12.16 8.63
C ASN A 134 -12.97 11.93 10.11
N THR A 135 -12.57 10.80 10.72
CA THR A 135 -12.81 10.54 12.14
C THR A 135 -11.89 11.39 13.02
N ASP A 136 -12.33 11.68 14.24
CA ASP A 136 -11.55 12.51 15.15
C ASP A 136 -10.29 11.79 15.64
N GLU A 137 -10.35 10.47 15.79
CA GLU A 137 -9.19 9.63 16.10
C GLU A 137 -8.10 9.75 15.03
N VAL A 138 -8.46 9.68 13.74
CA VAL A 138 -7.47 9.80 12.66
C VAL A 138 -6.93 11.23 12.54
N LYS A 139 -7.75 12.26 12.79
CA LYS A 139 -7.27 13.65 12.85
C LYS A 139 -6.28 13.86 13.98
N GLU A 140 -6.51 13.24 15.15
CA GLU A 140 -5.59 13.29 16.27
C GLU A 140 -4.27 12.59 15.94
N ILE A 141 -4.32 11.38 15.37
CA ILE A 141 -3.12 10.69 14.87
C ILE A 141 -2.39 11.57 13.86
N GLU A 142 -3.11 12.18 12.91
CA GLU A 142 -2.53 13.05 11.90
C GLU A 142 -1.81 14.26 12.52
N ALA A 143 -2.43 14.91 13.50
CA ALA A 143 -1.83 16.02 14.23
C ALA A 143 -0.57 15.59 15.01
N ASN A 144 -0.62 14.44 15.67
CA ASN A 144 0.52 13.89 16.41
C ASN A 144 1.69 13.54 15.48
N VAL A 145 1.45 12.83 14.38
CA VAL A 145 2.48 12.50 13.39
C VAL A 145 3.11 13.78 12.82
N ASN A 146 2.30 14.79 12.46
CA ASN A 146 2.83 16.06 11.97
C ASN A 146 3.70 16.79 13.02
N ARG A 147 3.33 16.71 14.31
CA ARG A 147 4.13 17.27 15.41
C ARG A 147 5.47 16.52 15.53
N TRP A 148 5.45 15.20 15.57
CA TRP A 148 6.67 14.39 15.72
C TRP A 148 7.61 14.46 14.51
N ILE A 149 7.07 14.57 13.28
CA ILE A 149 7.90 14.87 12.11
C ILE A 149 8.64 16.19 12.32
N LYS A 150 7.95 17.23 12.79
CA LYS A 150 8.59 18.50 13.07
C LYS A 150 9.61 18.41 14.21
N GLU A 151 9.35 17.60 15.24
CA GLU A 151 10.24 17.48 16.40
C GLU A 151 11.52 16.69 16.11
N TYR A 152 11.40 15.56 15.41
CA TYR A 152 12.52 14.63 15.22
C TYR A 152 13.21 14.75 13.88
N HIS A 153 12.53 15.32 12.88
CA HIS A 153 13.01 15.35 11.49
C HIS A 153 13.07 16.77 10.90
N SER A 154 12.66 17.81 11.64
CA SER A 154 13.14 19.17 11.31
C SER A 154 14.60 19.23 11.76
N ASN A 155 15.51 19.20 10.79
CA ASN A 155 16.94 19.48 10.98
C ASN A 155 17.14 20.50 12.12
N VAL A 156 17.81 20.13 13.21
CA VAL A 156 19.24 20.44 13.40
C VAL A 156 19.79 21.17 12.17
N GLY A 157 19.42 22.45 12.05
CA GLY A 157 20.14 23.39 11.21
C GLY A 157 21.53 23.64 11.76
#